data_AF-A0A918UH48-F1
#
_entry.id   AF-A0A918UH48-F1
#
_cell.length_a   1.000
_cell.length_b   1.000
_cell.length_c   1.000
_cell.angle_alpha   90.00
_cell.angle_beta   90.00
_cell.angle_gamma   90.00
#
_symmetry.space_group_name_H-M   'P 1'
#
loop_
_entity.id
_entity.type
_entity.pdbx_description
1 polymer ?
#
loop_
_entity_poly.entity_id
_entity_poly.type
_entity_poly.pdbx_seq_one_letter_code
_entity_poly.pdbx_strand_id
1 'polypeptide(L)'
;MAESSLAAARALLYLLLMTAAGLPLYRLCDGGRSFSGRARGGLVALAVLALLTSLWWTLAAIASMAALPIGALDGATVQAVLDATPLGLLLWVRLGALAAFALAALVLPRPAVLALAGVIALASIAWSGHAGAAEGISGTLHRMADVSHLLAAALWLGALFAFLAAGLRGRFDIGSLGRFARTGTVVVAVLVVTGTANALFITGVSGWSARGPWTLLIAAKIGLFCAMLGFAAHNRWRLVPAAEIAPVQTRPRLMRSLMLETACALLILVLIAFAGTLDPSGAG
;
A
#
# COMPACT_ATOMS: atom_id res chain seq x y z
N MET A 1 15.17 10.76 -16.28
CA MET A 1 15.03 11.50 -15.00
C MET A 1 13.58 11.66 -14.55
N ALA A 2 12.64 11.99 -15.45
CA ALA A 2 11.22 12.09 -15.10
C ALA A 2 10.62 10.74 -14.67
N GLU A 3 10.92 9.66 -15.39
CA GLU A 3 10.42 8.31 -15.09
C GLU A 3 10.88 7.77 -13.72
N SER A 4 12.15 7.99 -13.36
CA SER A 4 12.67 7.57 -12.05
C SER A 4 12.07 8.39 -10.90
N SER A 5 11.80 9.69 -11.12
CA SER A 5 11.10 10.53 -10.15
C SER A 5 9.65 10.07 -9.96
N LEU A 6 8.95 9.77 -11.05
CA LEU A 6 7.57 9.27 -11.03
C LEU A 6 7.46 7.93 -10.29
N ALA A 7 8.33 6.97 -10.59
CA ALA A 7 8.37 5.68 -9.91
C ALA A 7 8.70 5.83 -8.42
N ALA A 8 9.68 6.68 -8.07
CA ALA A 8 10.04 6.94 -6.66
C ALA A 8 8.89 7.60 -5.87
N ALA A 9 8.25 8.63 -6.45
CA ALA A 9 7.10 9.30 -5.84
C ALA A 9 5.93 8.31 -5.66
N ARG A 10 5.69 7.44 -6.64
CA ARG A 10 4.66 6.41 -6.58
C ARG A 10 4.94 5.37 -5.49
N ALA A 11 6.16 4.86 -5.40
CA ALA A 11 6.56 3.89 -4.37
C ALA A 11 6.37 4.46 -2.96
N LEU A 12 6.83 5.71 -2.74
CA LEU A 12 6.67 6.39 -1.47
C LEU A 12 5.19 6.66 -1.17
N LEU A 13 4.40 7.08 -2.17
CA LEU A 13 2.97 7.32 -2.01
C LEU A 13 2.22 6.04 -1.59
N TYR A 14 2.50 4.91 -2.25
CA TYR A 14 1.92 3.61 -1.88
C TYR A 14 2.28 3.23 -0.45
N LEU A 15 3.55 3.34 -0.06
CA LEU A 15 3.97 3.06 1.30
C LEU A 15 3.21 3.92 2.32
N LEU A 16 3.14 5.23 2.09
CA LEU A 16 2.53 6.16 3.05
C LEU A 16 1.02 5.96 3.14
N LEU A 17 0.31 5.83 2.01
CA LEU A 17 -1.14 5.62 2.00
C LEU A 17 -1.53 4.25 2.57
N MET A 18 -0.80 3.20 2.23
CA MET A 18 -1.04 1.87 2.79
C MET A 18 -0.75 1.83 4.29
N THR A 19 0.26 2.57 4.77
CA THR A 19 0.50 2.70 6.21
C THR A 19 -0.63 3.48 6.89
N ALA A 20 -1.09 4.57 6.27
CA ALA A 20 -2.15 5.41 6.82
C ALA A 20 -3.49 4.67 6.92
N ALA A 21 -3.85 3.87 5.92
CA ALA A 21 -5.02 3.00 5.99
C ALA A 21 -4.80 1.78 6.89
N GLY A 22 -3.64 1.13 6.74
CA GLY A 22 -3.32 -0.16 7.34
C GLY A 22 -3.21 -0.15 8.86
N LEU A 23 -2.52 0.84 9.44
CA LEU A 23 -2.32 0.91 10.89
C LEU A 23 -3.65 1.01 11.66
N PRO A 24 -4.59 1.92 11.31
CA PRO A 24 -5.91 1.96 11.92
C PRO A 24 -6.77 0.73 11.64
N LEU A 25 -6.73 0.17 10.41
CA LEU A 25 -7.46 -1.06 10.08
C LEU A 25 -7.00 -2.23 10.96
N TYR A 26 -5.68 -2.45 11.06
CA TYR A 26 -5.12 -3.46 11.96
C TYR A 26 -5.54 -3.19 13.41
N ARG A 27 -5.48 -1.93 13.85
CA ARG A 27 -5.85 -1.55 15.21
C ARG A 27 -7.32 -1.87 15.53
N LEU A 28 -8.22 -1.73 14.56
CA LEU A 28 -9.62 -2.17 14.69
C LEU A 28 -9.72 -3.69 14.81
N CYS A 29 -9.03 -4.44 13.95
CA CYS A 29 -9.04 -5.90 13.98
C CYS A 29 -8.48 -6.47 15.30
N ASP A 30 -7.51 -5.79 15.91
CA ASP A 30 -6.92 -6.16 17.20
C ASP A 30 -7.71 -5.60 18.41
N GLY A 31 -8.88 -4.98 18.19
CA GLY A 31 -9.76 -4.48 19.26
C GLY A 31 -9.28 -3.20 19.95
N GLY A 32 -8.29 -2.52 19.38
CA GLY A 32 -7.77 -1.25 19.88
C GLY A 32 -8.81 -0.13 19.76
N ARG A 33 -9.02 0.63 20.84
CA ARG A 33 -10.02 1.72 20.88
C ARG A 33 -9.44 3.10 20.58
N SER A 34 -8.13 3.27 20.70
CA SER A 34 -7.43 4.56 20.53
C SER A 34 -5.94 4.37 20.28
N PHE A 35 -5.29 5.45 19.85
CA PHE A 35 -3.83 5.60 19.71
C PHE A 35 -3.25 6.46 20.84
N SER A 36 -2.04 6.10 21.31
CA SER A 36 -1.32 6.85 22.34
C SER A 36 -0.82 8.21 21.83
N GLY A 37 -0.47 9.13 22.73
CA GLY A 37 0.04 10.47 22.38
C GLY A 37 1.21 10.44 21.38
N ARG A 38 2.22 9.61 21.63
CA ARG A 38 3.36 9.43 20.71
C ARG A 38 2.94 8.85 19.35
N ALA A 39 1.98 7.90 19.35
CA ALA A 39 1.47 7.33 18.10
C ALA A 39 0.70 8.37 17.29
N ARG A 40 -0.05 9.28 17.93
CA ARG A 40 -0.75 10.39 17.27
C ARG A 40 0.21 11.31 16.51
N GLY A 41 1.33 11.70 17.13
CA GLY A 41 2.36 12.49 16.45
C GLY A 41 2.91 11.80 15.19
N GLY A 42 3.17 10.48 15.28
CA GLY A 42 3.59 9.67 14.13
C GLY A 42 2.53 9.59 13.02
N LEU A 43 1.24 9.48 13.39
CA LEU A 43 0.13 9.47 12.43
C LEU A 43 -0.05 10.82 11.73
N VAL A 44 0.13 11.94 12.43
CA VAL A 44 0.11 13.28 11.83
C VAL A 44 1.29 13.46 10.87
N ALA A 45 2.50 13.08 11.30
CA ALA A 45 3.68 13.13 10.43
C ALA A 45 3.49 12.28 9.16
N LEU A 46 2.94 11.07 9.31
CA LEU A 46 2.58 10.19 8.20
C LEU A 46 1.61 10.87 7.22
N ALA A 47 0.56 11.53 7.72
CA ALA A 47 -0.42 12.23 6.89
C ALA A 47 0.20 13.42 6.15
N VAL A 48 1.05 14.21 6.82
CA VAL A 48 1.77 15.33 6.20
C VAL A 48 2.72 14.84 5.11
N LEU A 49 3.50 13.79 5.38
CA LEU A 49 4.38 13.18 4.37
C LEU A 49 3.60 12.63 3.18
N ALA A 50 2.46 11.97 3.43
CA ALA A 50 1.58 11.47 2.38
C ALA A 50 0.99 12.60 1.53
N LEU A 51 0.67 13.74 2.15
CA LEU A 51 0.18 14.93 1.48
C LEU A 51 1.24 15.51 0.54
N LEU A 52 2.45 15.74 1.06
CA LEU A 52 3.57 16.26 0.27
C LEU A 52 3.93 15.31 -0.88
N THR A 53 3.92 14.01 -0.62
CA THR A 53 4.20 12.99 -1.65
C THR A 53 3.06 12.90 -2.67
N SER A 54 1.81 13.16 -2.29
CA SER A 54 0.68 13.23 -3.23
C SER A 54 0.83 14.38 -4.22
N LEU A 55 1.29 15.54 -3.74
CA LEU A 55 1.62 16.68 -4.59
C LEU A 55 2.80 16.37 -5.51
N TRP A 56 3.89 15.82 -4.96
CA TRP A 56 5.06 15.44 -5.74
C TRP A 56 4.72 14.42 -6.83
N TRP A 57 3.99 13.36 -6.50
CA TRP A 57 3.56 12.35 -7.48
C TRP A 57 2.67 12.96 -8.57
N THR A 58 1.77 13.88 -8.22
CA THR A 58 0.91 14.54 -9.22
C THR A 58 1.73 15.39 -10.18
N LEU A 59 2.67 16.19 -9.67
CA LEU A 59 3.58 16.96 -10.52
C LEU A 59 4.46 16.07 -11.39
N ALA A 60 4.97 14.95 -10.86
CA ALA A 60 5.73 13.99 -11.63
C ALA A 60 4.88 13.30 -12.73
N ALA A 61 3.61 13.03 -12.45
CA ALA A 61 2.68 12.47 -13.42
C ALA A 61 2.38 13.48 -14.55
N ILE A 62 2.08 14.73 -14.21
CA ILE A 62 1.87 15.82 -15.18
C ILE A 62 3.11 16.02 -16.05
N ALA A 63 4.30 16.08 -15.44
CA ALA A 63 5.58 16.17 -16.15
C ALA A 63 5.77 15.02 -17.15
N SER A 64 5.46 13.79 -16.74
CA SER A 64 5.52 12.62 -17.60
C SER A 64 4.53 12.71 -18.78
N MET A 65 3.30 13.19 -18.54
CA MET A 65 2.28 13.33 -19.59
C MET A 65 2.62 14.46 -20.58
N ALA A 66 3.19 15.55 -20.08
CA ALA A 66 3.63 16.68 -20.90
C ALA A 66 4.98 16.43 -21.59
N ALA A 67 5.65 15.30 -21.33
CA ALA A 67 7.01 15.00 -21.76
C ALA A 67 8.03 16.10 -21.39
N LEU A 68 7.85 16.72 -20.21
CA LEU A 68 8.69 17.79 -19.68
C LEU A 68 9.37 17.36 -18.37
N PRO A 69 10.53 17.93 -18.01
CA PRO A 69 11.05 17.82 -16.65
C PRO A 69 10.16 18.61 -15.68
N ILE A 70 10.04 18.15 -14.42
CA ILE A 70 9.19 18.80 -13.39
C ILE A 70 9.52 20.29 -13.23
N GLY A 71 10.80 20.68 -13.32
CA GLY A 71 11.23 22.08 -13.19
C GLY A 71 10.86 22.99 -14.37
N ALA A 72 10.36 22.44 -15.48
CA ALA A 72 9.91 23.19 -16.65
C ALA A 72 8.36 23.29 -16.73
N LEU A 73 7.64 22.76 -15.74
CA LEU A 73 6.18 22.89 -15.69
C LEU A 73 5.79 24.32 -15.38
N ASP A 74 5.01 24.94 -16.25
CA ASP A 74 4.32 26.20 -15.97
C ASP A 74 2.91 25.95 -15.39
N GLY A 75 2.34 27.02 -14.81
CA GLY A 75 1.01 26.93 -14.20
C GLY A 75 -0.09 26.59 -15.21
N ALA A 76 0.05 27.03 -16.46
CA ALA A 76 -0.90 26.76 -17.53
C ALA A 76 -0.95 25.27 -17.89
N THR A 77 0.20 24.61 -18.02
CA THR A 77 0.33 23.18 -18.29
C THR A 77 -0.24 22.35 -17.13
N VAL A 78 0.10 22.73 -15.90
CA VAL A 78 -0.44 22.05 -14.70
C VAL A 78 -1.97 22.14 -14.67
N GLN A 79 -2.52 23.34 -14.83
CA GLN A 79 -3.96 23.54 -14.82
C GLN A 79 -4.65 22.77 -15.95
N ALA A 80 -4.11 22.84 -17.17
CA ALA A 80 -4.67 22.14 -18.33
C ALA A 80 -4.75 20.61 -18.11
N VAL A 81 -3.71 19.99 -17.56
CA VAL A 81 -3.72 18.54 -17.28
C VAL A 81 -4.68 18.19 -16.14
N LEU A 82 -4.76 19.00 -15.09
CA LEU A 82 -5.69 18.77 -13.99
C LEU A 82 -7.15 18.90 -14.41
N ASP A 83 -7.46 19.78 -15.37
CA ASP A 83 -8.81 19.98 -15.91
C ASP A 83 -9.18 18.92 -16.95
N ALA A 84 -8.21 18.49 -17.76
CA ALA A 84 -8.42 17.49 -18.82
C ALA A 84 -8.46 16.04 -18.30
N THR A 85 -8.05 15.79 -17.05
CA THR A 85 -7.92 14.44 -16.49
C THR A 85 -8.59 14.32 -15.13
N PRO A 86 -8.94 13.10 -14.69
CA PRO A 86 -9.44 12.87 -13.33
C PRO A 86 -8.42 13.23 -12.22
N LEU A 87 -7.15 13.49 -12.56
CA LEU A 87 -6.08 13.72 -11.58
C LEU A 87 -6.40 14.85 -10.60
N GLY A 88 -7.01 15.94 -11.06
CA GLY A 88 -7.38 17.07 -10.20
C GLY A 88 -8.37 16.67 -9.10
N LEU A 89 -9.47 16.02 -9.48
CA LEU A 89 -10.46 15.52 -8.53
C LEU A 89 -9.86 14.50 -7.56
N LEU A 90 -9.08 13.54 -8.07
CA LEU A 90 -8.46 12.51 -7.24
C LEU A 90 -7.46 13.09 -6.24
N LEU A 91 -6.69 14.11 -6.66
CA LEU A 91 -5.80 14.84 -5.77
C LEU A 91 -6.60 15.52 -4.65
N TRP A 92 -7.65 16.27 -4.97
CA TRP A 92 -8.46 16.96 -3.95
C TRP A 92 -9.10 16.00 -2.95
N VAL A 93 -9.66 14.88 -3.43
CA VAL A 93 -10.22 13.83 -2.56
C VAL A 93 -9.15 13.29 -1.62
N ARG A 94 -7.96 12.99 -2.14
CA ARG A 94 -6.84 12.45 -1.36
C ARG A 94 -6.33 13.47 -0.33
N LEU A 95 -6.15 14.73 -0.72
CA LEU A 95 -5.70 15.80 0.18
C LEU A 95 -6.71 16.04 1.30
N GLY A 96 -8.00 16.10 0.97
CA GLY A 96 -9.09 16.24 1.94
C GLY A 96 -9.13 15.07 2.92
N ALA A 97 -8.99 13.84 2.43
CA ALA A 97 -8.95 12.65 3.27
C ALA A 97 -7.72 12.62 4.20
N LEU A 98 -6.54 13.01 3.71
CA LEU A 98 -5.32 13.10 4.53
C LEU A 98 -5.38 14.24 5.56
N ALA A 99 -6.00 15.38 5.22
CA ALA A 99 -6.26 16.45 6.17
C ALA A 99 -7.24 16.00 7.27
N ALA A 100 -8.33 15.33 6.90
CA ALA A 100 -9.27 14.73 7.85
C ALA A 100 -8.59 13.67 8.74
N PHE A 101 -7.67 12.87 8.18
CA PHE A 101 -6.87 11.91 8.92
C PHE A 101 -5.98 12.60 9.96
N ALA A 102 -5.24 13.64 9.56
CA ALA A 102 -4.37 14.41 10.46
C ALA A 102 -5.19 15.06 11.58
N LEU A 103 -6.33 15.67 11.25
CA LEU A 103 -7.24 16.26 12.22
C LEU A 103 -7.81 15.21 13.18
N ALA A 104 -8.23 14.05 12.66
CA ALA A 104 -8.69 12.94 13.50
C ALA A 104 -7.58 12.45 14.43
N ALA A 105 -6.33 12.33 13.97
CA ALA A 105 -5.22 11.95 14.83
C ALA A 105 -4.98 12.96 15.98
N LEU A 106 -5.24 14.24 15.73
CA LEU A 106 -5.12 15.31 16.72
C LEU A 106 -6.31 15.41 17.67
N VAL A 107 -7.55 15.26 17.20
CA VAL A 107 -8.75 15.59 17.99
C VAL A 107 -9.53 14.35 18.41
N LEU A 108 -9.61 13.35 17.52
CA LEU A 108 -10.44 12.18 17.71
C LEU A 108 -9.74 10.90 17.19
N PRO A 109 -8.69 10.40 17.88
CA PRO A 109 -7.81 9.34 17.38
C PRO A 109 -8.46 7.95 17.46
N ARG A 110 -9.74 7.86 17.11
CA ARG A 110 -10.51 6.62 17.01
C ARG A 110 -10.07 5.87 15.76
N PRO A 111 -9.63 4.60 15.88
CA PRO A 111 -9.17 3.82 14.73
C PRO A 111 -10.18 3.74 13.58
N ALA A 112 -11.49 3.76 13.86
CA ALA A 112 -12.53 3.75 12.83
C ALA A 112 -12.50 5.02 11.95
N VAL A 113 -12.35 6.20 12.56
CA VAL A 113 -12.32 7.48 11.83
C VAL A 113 -11.04 7.59 11.02
N LEU A 114 -9.91 7.22 11.61
CA LEU A 114 -8.61 7.17 10.93
C LEU A 114 -8.60 6.14 9.79
N ALA A 115 -9.18 4.95 10.02
CA ALA A 115 -9.31 3.93 8.99
C ALA A 115 -10.16 4.45 7.83
N LEU A 116 -11.32 5.05 8.09
CA LEU A 116 -12.17 5.60 7.03
C LEU A 116 -11.42 6.64 6.19
N ALA A 117 -10.79 7.62 6.83
CA ALA A 117 -10.02 8.65 6.12
C ALA A 117 -8.83 8.07 5.35
N GLY A 118 -8.08 7.14 5.96
CA GLY A 118 -6.97 6.45 5.30
C GLY A 118 -7.41 5.58 4.12
N VAL A 119 -8.56 4.89 4.25
CA VAL A 119 -9.18 4.09 3.19
C VAL A 119 -9.61 4.95 2.03
N ILE A 120 -10.23 6.12 2.26
CA ILE A 120 -10.59 7.05 1.19
C ILE A 120 -9.34 7.55 0.48
N ALA A 121 -8.30 7.94 1.23
CA ALA A 121 -7.04 8.38 0.66
C ALA A 121 -6.38 7.27 -0.19
N LEU A 122 -6.36 6.04 0.30
CA LEU A 122 -5.82 4.88 -0.43
C LEU A 122 -6.71 4.46 -1.61
N ALA A 123 -8.02 4.50 -1.51
CA ALA A 123 -8.91 4.14 -2.62
C ALA A 123 -8.77 5.12 -3.80
N SER A 124 -8.43 6.38 -3.52
CA SER A 124 -8.24 7.40 -4.57
C SER A 124 -7.17 7.04 -5.61
N ILE A 125 -6.20 6.17 -5.29
CA ILE A 125 -5.18 5.75 -6.27
C ILE A 125 -5.69 4.69 -7.25
N ALA A 126 -6.77 3.96 -6.95
CA ALA A 126 -7.31 2.94 -7.86
C ALA A 126 -7.94 3.56 -9.14
N TRP A 127 -8.28 4.84 -9.09
CA TRP A 127 -8.71 5.62 -10.25
C TRP A 127 -7.55 6.25 -11.03
N SER A 128 -6.30 5.99 -10.62
CA SER A 128 -5.10 6.40 -11.36
C SER A 128 -4.34 5.16 -11.88
N GLY A 129 -4.23 5.02 -13.20
CA GLY A 129 -3.57 3.88 -13.85
C GLY A 129 -4.55 2.96 -14.59
N HIS A 130 -4.18 1.70 -14.81
CA HIS A 130 -4.93 0.74 -15.63
C HIS A 130 -6.40 0.58 -15.21
N ALA A 131 -6.68 0.54 -13.89
CA ALA A 131 -8.06 0.45 -13.39
C ALA A 131 -8.86 1.76 -13.57
N GLY A 132 -8.19 2.91 -13.56
CA GLY A 132 -8.79 4.21 -13.86
C GLY A 132 -9.11 4.40 -15.35
N ALA A 133 -8.26 3.85 -16.22
CA ALA A 133 -8.43 3.92 -17.69
C ALA A 133 -9.53 2.97 -18.22
N ALA A 134 -9.91 1.96 -17.44
CA ALA A 134 -10.91 1.00 -17.87
C ALA A 134 -12.35 1.57 -17.78
N GLU A 135 -13.12 1.39 -18.85
CA GLU A 135 -14.48 1.90 -18.99
C GLU A 135 -15.56 0.85 -18.68
N GLY A 136 -16.80 1.32 -18.49
CA GLY A 136 -17.98 0.47 -18.31
C GLY A 136 -17.95 -0.43 -17.08
N ILE A 137 -18.64 -1.57 -17.17
CA ILE A 137 -18.76 -2.56 -16.08
C ILE A 137 -17.41 -3.20 -15.78
N SER A 138 -16.63 -3.54 -16.82
CA SER A 138 -15.29 -4.12 -16.67
C SER A 138 -14.38 -3.19 -15.86
N GLY A 139 -14.37 -1.89 -16.16
CA GLY A 139 -13.60 -0.92 -15.40
C GLY A 139 -14.06 -0.80 -13.94
N THR A 140 -15.36 -0.89 -13.68
CA THR A 140 -15.87 -0.87 -12.31
C THR A 140 -15.40 -2.09 -11.52
N LEU A 141 -15.45 -3.29 -12.11
CA LEU A 141 -14.96 -4.51 -11.50
C LEU A 141 -13.44 -4.46 -11.27
N HIS A 142 -12.67 -3.92 -12.22
CA HIS A 142 -11.23 -3.74 -12.08
C HIS A 142 -10.91 -2.82 -10.89
N ARG A 143 -11.59 -1.67 -10.76
CA ARG A 143 -11.41 -0.77 -9.61
C ARG A 143 -11.80 -1.40 -8.28
N MET A 144 -12.89 -2.18 -8.24
CA MET A 144 -13.28 -2.92 -7.04
C MET A 144 -12.21 -3.95 -6.64
N ALA A 145 -11.69 -4.70 -7.60
CA ALA A 145 -10.60 -5.66 -7.37
C ALA A 145 -9.35 -4.92 -6.86
N ASP A 146 -8.98 -3.80 -7.48
CA ASP A 146 -7.79 -3.04 -7.13
C ASP A 146 -7.87 -2.41 -5.73
N VAL A 147 -8.98 -1.74 -5.40
CA VAL A 147 -9.23 -1.23 -4.05
C VAL A 147 -9.20 -2.35 -3.03
N SER A 148 -9.84 -3.48 -3.30
CA SER A 148 -9.84 -4.64 -2.39
C SER A 148 -8.44 -5.22 -2.18
N HIS A 149 -7.64 -5.29 -3.25
CA HIS A 149 -6.23 -5.71 -3.19
C HIS A 149 -5.40 -4.77 -2.32
N LEU A 150 -5.51 -3.45 -2.57
CA LEU A 150 -4.79 -2.42 -1.82
C LEU A 150 -5.17 -2.43 -0.34
N LEU A 151 -6.46 -2.60 -0.01
CA LEU A 151 -6.92 -2.67 1.38
C LEU A 151 -6.39 -3.91 2.11
N ALA A 152 -6.41 -5.07 1.45
CA ALA A 152 -5.84 -6.29 2.02
C ALA A 152 -4.33 -6.15 2.25
N ALA A 153 -3.60 -5.60 1.27
CA ALA A 153 -2.17 -5.35 1.37
C ALA A 153 -1.84 -4.31 2.46
N ALA A 154 -2.64 -3.24 2.58
CA ALA A 154 -2.51 -2.22 3.60
C ALA A 154 -2.72 -2.80 5.00
N LEU A 155 -3.75 -3.62 5.20
CA LEU A 155 -4.00 -4.29 6.48
C LEU A 155 -2.82 -5.19 6.87
N TRP A 156 -2.24 -5.95 5.93
CA TRP A 156 -1.04 -6.76 6.19
C TRP A 156 0.15 -5.88 6.60
N LEU A 157 0.44 -4.86 5.81
CA LEU A 157 1.57 -3.95 6.05
C LEU A 157 1.42 -3.21 7.39
N GLY A 158 0.22 -2.74 7.69
CA GLY A 158 -0.12 -2.13 8.98
C GLY A 158 0.10 -3.07 10.16
N ALA A 159 -0.27 -4.33 10.03
CA ALA A 159 -0.01 -5.35 11.05
C ALA A 159 1.51 -5.56 11.25
N LEU A 160 2.28 -5.71 10.17
CA LEU A 160 3.74 -5.86 10.24
C LEU A 160 4.39 -4.68 10.96
N PHE A 161 4.03 -3.45 10.61
CA PHE A 161 4.56 -2.26 11.29
C PHE A 161 4.13 -2.19 12.76
N ALA A 162 2.89 -2.56 13.08
CA ALA A 162 2.45 -2.63 14.46
C ALA A 162 3.25 -3.67 15.27
N PHE A 163 3.47 -4.87 14.72
CA PHE A 163 4.25 -5.93 15.38
C PHE A 163 5.73 -5.56 15.53
N LEU A 164 6.36 -5.01 14.50
CA LEU A 164 7.73 -4.52 14.59
C LEU A 164 7.86 -3.41 15.62
N ALA A 165 6.96 -2.43 15.61
CA ALA A 165 6.99 -1.32 16.56
C ALA A 165 6.71 -1.77 18.01
N ALA A 166 5.89 -2.80 18.22
CA ALA A 166 5.69 -3.42 19.52
C ALA A 166 6.93 -4.21 19.96
N GLY A 167 7.50 -5.00 19.05
CA GLY A 167 8.68 -5.81 19.28
C GLY A 167 9.93 -5.01 19.60
N LEU A 168 10.19 -3.91 18.89
CA LEU A 168 11.30 -2.99 19.16
C LEU A 168 11.19 -2.33 20.55
N ARG A 169 9.97 -2.16 21.07
CA ARG A 169 9.70 -1.61 22.41
C ARG A 169 9.66 -2.66 23.52
N GLY A 170 9.89 -3.93 23.18
CA GLY A 170 9.80 -5.05 24.13
C GLY A 170 8.37 -5.36 24.60
N ARG A 171 7.34 -4.89 23.88
CA ARG A 171 5.92 -5.06 24.23
C ARG A 171 5.23 -6.05 23.28
N PHE A 172 5.92 -7.12 22.93
CA PHE A 172 5.45 -8.06 21.93
C PHE A 172 4.32 -8.93 22.51
N ASP A 173 3.08 -8.74 22.04
CA ASP A 173 1.94 -9.56 22.43
C ASP A 173 1.80 -10.75 21.46
N ILE A 174 2.14 -11.94 21.95
CA ILE A 174 2.03 -13.19 21.18
C ILE A 174 0.56 -13.50 20.86
N GLY A 175 -0.37 -13.13 21.75
CA GLY A 175 -1.81 -13.31 21.56
C GLY A 175 -2.35 -12.50 20.39
N SER A 176 -1.83 -11.29 20.16
CA SER A 176 -2.16 -10.49 18.95
C SER A 176 -1.72 -11.19 17.66
N LEU A 177 -0.56 -11.86 17.66
CA LEU A 177 -0.09 -12.62 16.48
C LEU A 177 -1.05 -13.78 16.16
N GLY A 178 -1.49 -14.50 17.20
CA GLY A 178 -2.48 -15.58 17.06
C GLY A 178 -3.82 -15.09 16.51
N ARG A 179 -4.35 -13.96 17.03
CA ARG A 179 -5.58 -13.34 16.51
C ARG A 179 -5.43 -12.91 15.05
N PHE A 180 -4.29 -12.32 14.71
CA PHE A 180 -4.02 -11.88 13.35
C PHE A 180 -3.91 -13.06 12.37
N ALA A 181 -3.54 -14.27 12.79
CA ALA A 181 -3.45 -15.42 11.88
C ALA A 181 -4.77 -15.73 11.13
N ARG A 182 -5.92 -15.54 11.79
CA ARG A 182 -7.24 -15.71 11.15
C ARG A 182 -7.50 -14.58 10.13
N THR A 183 -7.31 -13.33 10.55
CA THR A 183 -7.44 -12.16 9.66
C THR A 183 -6.49 -12.27 8.47
N GLY A 184 -5.25 -12.70 8.70
CA GLY A 184 -4.23 -12.95 7.69
C GLY A 184 -4.66 -13.97 6.67
N THR A 185 -5.37 -15.03 7.06
CA THR A 185 -5.90 -16.03 6.10
C THR A 185 -6.92 -15.40 5.14
N VAL A 186 -7.83 -14.55 5.66
CA VAL A 186 -8.78 -13.80 4.84
C VAL A 186 -8.06 -12.81 3.93
N VAL A 187 -7.07 -12.09 4.46
CA VAL A 187 -6.23 -11.16 3.69
C VAL A 187 -5.51 -11.87 2.55
N VAL A 188 -4.91 -13.04 2.77
CA VAL A 188 -4.26 -13.85 1.73
C VAL A 188 -5.27 -14.21 0.63
N ALA A 189 -6.45 -14.70 1.01
CA ALA A 189 -7.48 -15.08 0.04
C ALA A 189 -7.91 -13.89 -0.82
N VAL A 190 -8.14 -12.72 -0.21
CA VAL A 190 -8.46 -11.49 -0.94
C VAL A 190 -7.32 -11.12 -1.88
N LEU A 191 -6.07 -11.10 -1.40
CA LEU A 191 -4.90 -10.75 -2.23
C LEU A 191 -4.72 -11.66 -3.45
N VAL A 192 -4.93 -12.96 -3.29
CA VAL A 192 -4.84 -13.92 -4.40
C VAL A 192 -5.95 -13.66 -5.41
N VAL A 193 -7.21 -13.63 -4.96
CA VAL A 193 -8.36 -13.46 -5.86
C VAL A 193 -8.29 -12.13 -6.61
N THR A 194 -8.06 -11.03 -5.90
CA THR A 194 -8.02 -9.70 -6.52
C THR A 194 -6.73 -9.46 -7.29
N GLY A 195 -5.61 -10.06 -6.88
CA GLY A 195 -4.35 -9.99 -7.61
C GLY A 195 -4.44 -10.70 -8.97
N THR A 196 -5.08 -11.88 -9.00
CA THR A 196 -5.39 -12.57 -10.25
C THR A 196 -6.35 -11.78 -11.12
N ALA A 197 -7.43 -11.22 -10.54
CA ALA A 197 -8.37 -10.39 -11.27
C ALA A 197 -7.69 -9.16 -11.89
N ASN A 198 -6.87 -8.43 -11.12
CA ASN A 198 -6.10 -7.29 -11.62
C ASN A 198 -5.17 -7.69 -12.77
N ALA A 199 -4.45 -8.80 -12.65
CA ALA A 199 -3.59 -9.28 -13.73
C ALA A 199 -4.37 -9.52 -15.02
N LEU A 200 -5.52 -10.22 -14.92
CA LEU A 200 -6.39 -10.51 -16.06
C LEU A 200 -6.99 -9.23 -16.68
N PHE A 201 -7.42 -8.26 -15.86
CA PHE A 201 -7.94 -6.99 -16.37
C PHE A 201 -6.85 -6.14 -17.05
N ILE A 202 -5.60 -6.22 -16.61
CA ILE A 202 -4.50 -5.46 -17.19
C ILE A 202 -4.03 -6.07 -18.52
N THR A 203 -3.83 -7.38 -18.59
CA THR A 203 -3.21 -8.04 -19.76
C THR A 203 -4.21 -8.63 -20.75
N GLY A 204 -5.47 -8.79 -20.35
CA GLY A 204 -6.39 -9.70 -21.02
C GLY A 204 -5.86 -11.14 -21.04
N VAL A 205 -6.40 -11.97 -21.93
CA VAL A 205 -6.02 -13.39 -22.05
C VAL A 205 -4.77 -13.65 -22.90
N SER A 206 -4.35 -12.69 -23.75
CA SER A 206 -3.27 -12.92 -24.72
C SER A 206 -2.36 -11.71 -24.98
N GLY A 207 -2.52 -10.59 -24.26
CA GLY A 207 -1.89 -9.31 -24.56
C GLY A 207 -0.57 -9.00 -23.83
N TRP A 208 0.20 -10.01 -23.40
CA TRP A 208 1.42 -9.80 -22.62
C TRP A 208 2.63 -10.55 -23.18
N SER A 209 3.81 -9.95 -23.08
CA SER A 209 5.07 -10.57 -23.45
C SER A 209 5.65 -11.38 -22.29
N ALA A 210 5.87 -12.68 -22.48
CA ALA A 210 6.38 -13.57 -21.43
C ALA A 210 7.76 -13.17 -20.87
N ARG A 211 8.55 -12.43 -21.66
CA ARG A 211 9.87 -11.93 -21.26
C ARG A 211 9.92 -10.40 -21.18
N GLY A 212 8.77 -9.73 -21.22
CA GLY A 212 8.66 -8.29 -21.10
C GLY A 212 9.07 -7.80 -19.70
N PRO A 213 9.64 -6.58 -19.57
CA PRO A 213 10.01 -6.00 -18.28
C PRO A 213 8.87 -5.99 -17.26
N TRP A 214 7.65 -5.66 -17.70
CA TRP A 214 6.45 -5.69 -16.85
C TRP A 214 6.21 -7.10 -16.26
N THR A 215 6.22 -8.14 -17.10
CA THR A 215 6.01 -9.54 -16.70
C THR A 215 7.05 -10.01 -15.69
N LEU A 216 8.32 -9.64 -15.87
CA LEU A 216 9.40 -9.99 -14.95
C LEU A 216 9.20 -9.35 -13.57
N LEU A 217 8.76 -8.09 -13.52
CA LEU A 217 8.45 -7.41 -12.24
C LEU A 217 7.26 -8.06 -11.53
N ILE A 218 6.22 -8.46 -12.28
CA ILE A 218 5.07 -9.19 -11.71
C ILE A 218 5.48 -10.58 -11.21
N ALA A 219 6.32 -11.31 -11.95
CA ALA A 219 6.86 -12.60 -11.50
C ALA A 219 7.69 -12.46 -10.21
N ALA A 220 8.54 -11.42 -10.14
CA ALA A 220 9.30 -11.11 -8.93
C ALA A 220 8.38 -10.75 -7.74
N LYS A 221 7.32 -9.96 -7.97
CA LYS A 221 6.27 -9.68 -6.96
C LYS A 221 5.67 -10.98 -6.42
N ILE A 222 5.30 -11.91 -7.30
CA ILE A 222 4.71 -13.20 -6.91
C ILE A 222 5.71 -14.03 -6.10
N GLY A 223 6.98 -14.10 -6.52
CA GLY A 223 8.03 -14.80 -5.78
C GLY A 223 8.23 -14.24 -4.37
N LEU A 224 8.26 -12.91 -4.22
CA LEU A 224 8.34 -12.24 -2.93
C LEU A 224 7.10 -12.49 -2.07
N PHE A 225 5.91 -12.48 -2.68
CA PHE A 225 4.66 -12.80 -1.97
C PHE A 225 4.68 -14.24 -1.45
N CYS A 226 5.11 -15.22 -2.26
CA CYS A 226 5.28 -16.60 -1.82
C CYS A 226 6.30 -16.73 -0.68
N ALA A 227 7.41 -15.99 -0.73
CA ALA A 227 8.38 -15.94 0.36
C ALA A 227 7.75 -15.38 1.66
N MET A 228 6.96 -14.30 1.56
CA MET A 228 6.20 -13.77 2.71
C MET A 228 5.24 -14.82 3.29
N LEU A 229 4.52 -15.56 2.45
CA LEU A 229 3.65 -16.64 2.91
C LEU A 229 4.45 -17.73 3.64
N GLY A 230 5.63 -18.08 3.15
CA GLY A 230 6.55 -19.01 3.81
C GLY A 230 6.99 -18.54 5.20
N PHE A 231 7.37 -17.28 5.34
CA PHE A 231 7.72 -16.69 6.64
C PHE A 231 6.51 -16.61 7.57
N ALA A 232 5.35 -16.17 7.08
CA ALA A 232 4.12 -16.10 7.87
C ALA A 232 3.66 -17.49 8.36
N ALA A 233 3.77 -18.51 7.51
CA ALA A 233 3.53 -19.90 7.85
C ALA A 233 4.51 -20.41 8.94
N HIS A 234 5.81 -20.12 8.77
CA HIS A 234 6.82 -20.47 9.77
C HIS A 234 6.55 -19.79 11.11
N ASN A 235 6.15 -18.52 11.09
CA ASN A 235 5.75 -17.79 12.30
C ASN A 235 4.56 -18.46 12.97
N ARG A 236 3.50 -18.75 12.20
CA ARG A 236 2.26 -19.33 12.72
C ARG A 236 2.45 -20.70 13.35
N TRP A 237 3.22 -21.58 12.71
CA TRP A 237 3.30 -22.99 13.12
C TRP A 237 4.54 -23.36 13.93
N ARG A 238 5.57 -22.51 13.94
CA ARG A 238 6.82 -22.79 14.67
C ARG A 238 7.14 -21.70 15.68
N LEU A 239 7.26 -20.44 15.26
CA LEU A 239 7.78 -19.39 16.14
C LEU A 239 6.77 -18.89 17.16
N VAL A 240 5.48 -18.80 16.82
CA VAL A 240 4.43 -18.40 17.77
C VAL A 240 4.29 -19.42 18.90
N PRO A 241 4.09 -20.73 18.64
CA PRO A 241 4.06 -21.73 19.71
C PRO A 241 5.35 -21.77 20.55
N ALA A 242 6.51 -21.63 19.91
CA ALA A 242 7.79 -21.58 20.63
C ALA A 242 7.92 -20.32 21.50
N ALA A 243 7.37 -19.19 21.07
CA ALA A 243 7.36 -17.96 21.85
C ALA A 243 6.41 -18.03 23.06
N GLU A 244 5.33 -18.81 22.99
CA GLU A 244 4.44 -19.05 24.14
C GLU A 244 5.16 -19.81 25.27
N ILE A 245 6.09 -20.71 24.92
CA ILE A 245 6.88 -21.50 25.88
C ILE A 245 8.13 -20.73 26.35
N ALA A 246 8.86 -20.13 25.40
CA ALA A 246 10.17 -19.52 25.60
C ALA A 246 10.26 -18.13 24.93
N PRO A 247 9.55 -17.12 25.47
CA PRO A 247 9.36 -15.82 24.80
C PRO A 247 10.68 -15.05 24.64
N VAL A 248 11.53 -15.07 25.66
CA VAL A 248 12.82 -14.34 25.65
C VAL A 248 13.76 -14.89 24.59
N GLN A 249 13.85 -16.22 24.49
CA GLN A 249 14.74 -16.92 23.56
C GLN A 249 14.22 -16.86 22.11
N THR A 250 12.90 -16.86 21.93
CA THR A 250 12.27 -16.91 20.59
C THR A 250 12.13 -15.53 19.96
N ARG A 251 12.04 -14.46 20.76
CA ARG A 251 11.84 -13.08 20.29
C ARG A 251 12.79 -12.65 19.17
N PRO A 252 14.12 -12.87 19.21
CA PRO A 252 15.01 -12.44 18.12
C PRO A 252 14.69 -13.10 16.78
N ARG A 253 14.31 -14.39 16.80
CA ARG A 253 13.94 -15.14 15.58
C ARG A 253 12.64 -14.61 14.99
N LEU A 254 11.66 -14.32 15.84
CA LEU A 254 10.38 -13.76 15.43
C LEU A 254 10.55 -12.34 14.86
N MET A 255 11.36 -11.50 15.50
CA MET A 255 11.71 -10.17 14.98
C MET A 255 12.38 -10.25 13.61
N ARG A 256 13.35 -11.16 13.44
CA ARG A 256 14.00 -11.37 12.13
C ARG A 256 13.00 -11.79 11.06
N SER A 257 12.08 -12.69 11.36
CA SER A 257 11.04 -13.12 10.43
C SER A 257 10.13 -11.97 10.01
N LEU A 258 9.64 -11.19 10.98
CA LEU A 258 8.82 -9.99 10.71
C LEU A 258 9.57 -8.92 9.89
N MET A 259 10.87 -8.75 10.14
CA MET A 259 11.71 -7.84 9.35
C MET A 259 11.86 -8.33 7.90
N LEU A 260 12.04 -9.63 7.69
CA LEU A 260 12.11 -10.22 6.35
C LEU A 260 10.78 -10.11 5.61
N GLU A 261 9.65 -10.41 6.27
CA GLU A 261 8.32 -10.19 5.69
C GLU A 261 8.10 -8.72 5.30
N THR A 262 8.50 -7.80 6.16
CA THR A 262 8.40 -6.35 5.89
C THR A 262 9.30 -5.95 4.73
N ALA A 263 10.53 -6.47 4.65
CA ALA A 263 11.44 -6.21 3.53
C ALA A 263 10.85 -6.70 2.21
N CYS A 264 10.26 -7.90 2.17
CA CYS A 264 9.54 -8.40 1.01
C CYS A 264 8.36 -7.50 0.63
N ALA A 265 7.55 -7.08 1.60
CA ALA A 265 6.42 -6.17 1.35
C ALA A 265 6.88 -4.84 0.76
N LEU A 266 7.93 -4.23 1.32
CA LEU A 266 8.51 -2.98 0.82
C LEU A 266 9.07 -3.15 -0.59
N LEU A 267 9.76 -4.25 -0.86
CA LEU A 267 10.29 -4.53 -2.20
C LEU A 267 9.16 -4.73 -3.21
N ILE A 268 8.07 -5.41 -2.84
CA ILE A 268 6.86 -5.50 -3.68
C ILE A 268 6.35 -4.11 -4.05
N LEU A 269 6.27 -3.16 -3.09
CA LEU A 269 5.82 -1.78 -3.37
C LEU A 269 6.73 -1.07 -4.36
N VAL A 270 8.05 -1.26 -4.26
CA VAL A 270 9.01 -0.72 -5.23
C VAL A 270 8.76 -1.35 -6.61
N LEU A 271 8.67 -2.68 -6.70
CA LEU A 271 8.45 -3.38 -7.98
C LEU A 271 7.17 -2.91 -8.67
N ILE A 272 6.06 -2.77 -7.94
CA ILE A 272 4.78 -2.33 -8.54
C ILE A 272 4.79 -0.84 -8.92
N ALA A 273 5.60 -0.02 -8.25
CA ALA A 273 5.73 1.39 -8.59
C ALA A 273 6.40 1.57 -9.96
N PHE A 274 7.43 0.75 -10.23
CA PHE A 274 8.06 0.65 -11.56
C PHE A 274 7.15 -0.06 -12.58
N ALA A 275 6.51 -1.16 -12.21
CA ALA A 275 5.59 -1.86 -13.13
C ALA A 275 4.45 -0.94 -13.60
N GLY A 276 4.00 -0.02 -12.75
CA GLY A 276 2.99 0.98 -13.10
C GLY A 276 3.44 2.09 -14.06
N THR A 277 4.71 2.12 -14.49
CA THR A 277 5.20 3.01 -15.55
C THR A 277 5.48 2.27 -16.87
N LEU A 278 5.27 0.95 -16.92
CA LEU A 278 5.57 0.12 -18.08
C LEU A 278 4.29 -0.30 -18.79
N ASP A 279 4.38 -0.47 -20.12
CA ASP A 279 3.33 -1.09 -20.93
C ASP A 279 3.33 -2.63 -20.71
N PRO A 280 2.19 -3.23 -20.31
CA PRO A 280 2.07 -4.69 -20.13
C PRO A 280 2.32 -5.51 -21.40
N SER A 281 2.07 -4.95 -22.58
CA SER A 281 2.27 -5.62 -23.88
C SER A 281 3.74 -5.80 -24.24
N GLY A 282 4.62 -4.99 -23.64
CA GLY A 282 6.04 -4.93 -23.98
C GLY A 282 6.33 -4.19 -25.29
N ALA A 283 5.36 -3.48 -25.87
CA ALA A 283 5.62 -2.48 -26.89
C ALA A 283 6.42 -1.33 -26.26
N GLY A 284 7.57 -1.01 -26.88
CA GLY A 284 8.43 0.12 -26.50
C GLY A 284 8.25 1.29 -27.45
#